data_AF-A0A9X3AF43-F1
#
_entry.id   AF-A0A9X3AF43-F1
#
_cell.length_a   1.000
_cell.length_b   1.000
_cell.length_c   1.000
_cell.angle_alpha   90.00
_cell.angle_beta   90.00
_cell.angle_gamma   90.00
#
_symmetry.space_group_name_H-M   'P 1'
#
loop_
_entity.id
_entity.type
_entity.pdbx_description
1 polymer ?
#
loop_
_entity_poly.entity_id
_entity_poly.type
_entity_poly.pdbx_seq_one_letter_code
_entity_poly.pdbx_strand_id
1 'polypeptide(L)'
;MFENNLSRRGFVTGAAAVAGLAGLSALAPGLAAADPKINDQHRESEFAPGVGALAMMTFQNIDGTPVYYWRSNRGNTTARNWQATDAFYTALVAWIRDLRSLSSAYGSISYIVSAGFYVDKAGQHGAGTAMDLDHVRWSGGNTISPLDQAHASSTAATRKRYLATEAVCRRRFRYVLDGWYNADHADHIHSDFGGMPVRVLKDSESDTKFVQATCNNFRAAGLAIDGIWGPNTQNAFNGLKSALAVTGDPHTSSSVWQGMLSKIATKGFANQNI
;
A
#
# COMPACT_ATOMS: atom_id res chain seq x y z
N MET A 1 63.29 13.46 37.86
CA MET A 1 63.81 13.65 36.48
C MET A 1 62.63 14.01 35.60
N PHE A 2 62.67 15.25 35.06
CA PHE A 2 61.97 15.84 33.90
C PHE A 2 60.45 15.61 33.77
N GLU A 3 59.57 16.59 34.06
CA GLU A 3 59.27 17.88 33.40
C GLU A 3 58.08 17.82 32.41
N ASN A 4 57.02 18.55 32.78
CA ASN A 4 56.15 19.46 32.01
C ASN A 4 55.80 19.17 30.52
N ASN A 5 54.50 19.23 30.20
CA ASN A 5 53.94 20.45 29.56
C ASN A 5 52.41 20.49 29.46
N LEU A 6 51.87 21.62 29.94
CA LEU A 6 50.52 22.15 29.72
C LEU A 6 50.45 22.88 28.36
N SER A 7 49.28 22.89 27.72
CA SER A 7 48.73 24.08 27.01
C SER A 7 47.27 23.79 26.60
N ARG A 8 46.24 24.31 27.29
CA ARG A 8 45.59 25.63 27.12
C ARG A 8 45.29 26.04 25.67
N ARG A 9 44.00 26.00 25.30
CA ARG A 9 43.36 27.04 24.47
C ARG A 9 41.94 27.35 24.99
N GLY A 10 41.80 28.56 25.55
CA GLY A 10 40.53 29.28 25.67
C GLY A 10 40.10 29.82 24.30
N PHE A 11 38.80 29.89 24.01
CA PHE A 11 37.84 30.93 24.38
C PHE A 11 37.88 32.14 23.45
N VAL A 12 36.85 32.33 22.61
CA VAL A 12 36.33 33.65 22.24
C VAL A 12 34.82 33.54 21.99
N THR A 13 34.08 34.28 22.81
CA THR A 13 32.69 34.72 22.69
C THR A 13 32.54 35.81 21.62
N GLY A 14 31.40 35.85 20.93
CA GLY A 14 30.99 37.00 20.12
C GLY A 14 29.47 37.07 19.99
N ALA A 15 28.85 37.96 20.77
CA ALA A 15 27.46 38.36 20.62
C ALA A 15 27.39 39.59 19.69
N ALA A 16 26.37 39.64 18.83
CA ALA A 16 25.84 40.89 18.28
C ALA A 16 24.37 40.69 17.90
N ALA A 17 23.51 41.49 18.53
CA ALA A 17 22.10 41.66 18.20
C ALA A 17 21.95 42.78 17.16
N VAL A 18 20.98 42.68 16.24
CA VAL A 18 20.31 43.84 15.62
C VAL A 18 18.83 43.51 15.42
N ALA A 19 18.01 44.50 15.75
CA ALA A 19 16.56 44.49 15.85
C ALA A 19 15.82 44.67 14.52
N GLY A 20 14.57 44.20 14.50
CA GLY A 20 13.40 44.94 14.00
C GLY A 20 13.11 44.94 12.50
N LEU A 21 12.01 44.29 12.11
CA LEU A 21 10.87 45.04 11.55
C LEU A 21 9.56 44.25 11.72
N ALA A 22 8.59 44.92 12.32
CA ALA A 22 7.20 44.50 12.35
C ALA A 22 6.63 44.44 10.93
N GLY A 23 5.92 43.35 10.64
CA GLY A 23 5.13 43.18 9.44
C GLY A 23 3.89 42.37 9.76
N LEU A 24 2.94 43.02 10.45
CA LEU A 24 1.54 42.57 10.52
C LEU A 24 1.05 42.33 9.08
N SER A 25 0.77 41.08 8.72
CA SER A 25 -0.07 40.77 7.58
C SER A 25 -1.34 40.15 8.13
N ALA A 26 -2.42 40.91 8.01
CA ALA A 26 -3.75 40.57 8.49
C ALA A 26 -4.19 39.19 7.97
N LEU A 27 -4.66 38.35 8.90
CA LEU A 27 -5.47 37.19 8.58
C LEU A 27 -6.83 37.69 8.08
N ALA A 28 -7.05 37.62 6.77
CA ALA A 28 -8.38 37.72 6.20
C ALA A 28 -9.11 36.38 6.44
N PRO A 29 -10.32 36.38 7.02
CA PRO A 29 -11.16 35.20 7.10
C PRO A 29 -11.99 35.04 5.81
N GLY A 30 -12.13 33.80 5.36
CA GLY A 30 -12.92 33.41 4.18
C GLY A 30 -12.00 33.00 3.02
N LEU A 31 -12.16 31.87 2.36
CA LEU A 31 -13.28 30.94 2.26
C LEU A 31 -12.69 29.53 2.30
N ALA A 32 -13.29 28.66 3.09
CA ALA A 32 -13.20 27.23 2.87
C ALA A 32 -13.86 26.93 1.52
N ALA A 33 -13.09 27.05 0.45
CA ALA A 33 -13.43 26.40 -0.79
C ALA A 33 -13.26 24.91 -0.52
N ALA A 34 -14.35 24.15 -0.61
CA ALA A 34 -14.28 22.71 -0.73
C ALA A 34 -13.29 22.40 -1.86
N ASP A 35 -12.19 21.74 -1.52
CA ASP A 35 -11.27 21.22 -2.52
C ASP A 35 -12.12 20.37 -3.48
N PRO A 36 -12.15 20.69 -4.79
CA PRO A 36 -12.89 19.88 -5.73
C PRO A 36 -12.36 18.45 -5.59
N LYS A 37 -13.28 17.48 -5.50
CA LYS A 37 -12.93 16.07 -5.64
C LYS A 37 -12.12 15.95 -6.93
N ILE A 38 -10.81 15.85 -6.82
CA ILE A 38 -9.95 15.48 -7.94
C ILE A 38 -10.33 14.02 -8.17
N ASN A 39 -11.21 13.80 -9.14
CA ASN A 39 -11.62 12.48 -9.58
C ASN A 39 -10.37 11.63 -9.73
N ASP A 40 -10.26 10.56 -8.94
CA ASP A 40 -9.21 9.56 -9.08
C ASP A 40 -9.16 9.10 -10.53
N GLN A 41 -7.95 9.16 -11.10
CA GLN A 41 -7.66 8.82 -12.49
C GLN A 41 -7.43 7.32 -12.68
N HIS A 42 -7.77 6.47 -11.70
CA HIS A 42 -7.99 5.06 -12.01
C HIS A 42 -9.29 4.93 -12.81
N ARG A 43 -9.21 5.27 -14.09
CA ARG A 43 -10.13 4.74 -15.07
C ARG A 43 -9.51 3.43 -15.52
N GLU A 44 -10.24 2.32 -15.38
CA GLU A 44 -9.79 1.03 -15.95
C GLU A 44 -9.36 1.22 -17.43
N SER A 45 -9.96 2.18 -18.15
CA SER A 45 -9.68 2.53 -19.54
C SER A 45 -8.42 3.38 -19.81
N GLU A 46 -7.80 4.01 -18.82
CA GLU A 46 -6.66 4.90 -19.03
C GLU A 46 -5.34 4.11 -18.93
N PHE A 47 -4.58 4.11 -20.03
CA PHE A 47 -3.21 3.57 -20.17
C PHE A 47 -3.05 2.06 -20.39
N ALA A 48 -3.78 1.50 -21.35
CA ALA A 48 -3.14 0.56 -22.26
C ALA A 48 -3.02 1.23 -23.62
N PRO A 49 -1.81 1.55 -24.12
CA PRO A 49 -1.64 1.72 -25.56
C PRO A 49 -2.23 0.48 -26.24
N GLY A 50 -2.69 0.59 -27.49
CA GLY A 50 -2.91 -0.60 -28.33
C GLY A 50 -1.59 -1.32 -28.58
N VAL A 51 -1.04 -1.96 -27.54
CA VAL A 51 0.09 -2.86 -27.64
C VAL A 51 -0.51 -4.09 -28.28
N GLY A 52 -0.16 -4.35 -29.54
CA GLY A 52 -0.48 -5.62 -30.18
C GLY A 52 -0.17 -6.74 -29.19
N ALA A 53 -1.16 -7.60 -28.94
CA ALA A 53 -1.23 -8.53 -27.81
C ALA A 53 0.18 -8.95 -27.35
N LEU A 54 0.66 -8.35 -26.25
CA LEU A 54 1.88 -8.81 -25.61
C LEU A 54 1.71 -10.31 -25.37
N ALA A 55 2.74 -11.10 -25.65
CA ALA A 55 2.65 -12.55 -25.51
C ALA A 55 2.19 -12.90 -24.10
N MET A 56 0.98 -13.43 -24.00
CA MET A 56 0.37 -13.85 -22.75
C MET A 56 0.96 -15.19 -22.34
N MET A 57 1.49 -15.28 -21.13
CA MET A 57 1.90 -16.56 -20.57
C MET A 57 0.73 -17.21 -19.85
N THR A 58 0.70 -18.54 -19.85
CA THR A 58 -0.27 -19.34 -19.08
C THR A 58 0.39 -19.87 -17.81
N PHE A 59 -0.30 -19.78 -16.68
CA PHE A 59 0.19 -20.30 -15.41
C PHE A 59 -0.96 -20.86 -14.55
N GLN A 60 -0.62 -21.73 -13.60
CA GLN A 60 -1.55 -22.23 -12.58
C GLN A 60 -1.04 -21.93 -11.15
N ASN A 61 0.23 -21.52 -11.06
CA ASN A 61 0.95 -21.27 -9.84
C ASN A 61 1.74 -19.96 -10.01
N ILE A 62 1.99 -19.25 -8.90
CA ILE A 62 2.92 -18.12 -8.84
C ILE A 62 4.07 -18.54 -7.94
N ASP A 63 5.26 -18.71 -8.51
CA ASP A 63 6.47 -19.14 -7.78
C ASP A 63 6.23 -20.41 -6.93
N GLY A 64 5.47 -21.37 -7.47
CA GLY A 64 5.09 -22.62 -6.78
C GLY A 64 3.91 -22.52 -5.80
N THR A 65 3.31 -21.34 -5.58
CA THR A 65 2.05 -21.21 -4.83
C THR A 65 0.84 -21.42 -5.77
N PRO A 66 -0.03 -22.40 -5.50
CA PRO A 66 -1.25 -22.62 -6.28
C PRO A 66 -2.21 -21.43 -6.25
N VAL A 67 -2.88 -21.22 -7.38
CA VAL A 67 -3.89 -20.17 -7.56
C VAL A 67 -5.22 -20.77 -7.97
N TYR A 68 -6.24 -20.58 -7.14
CA TYR A 68 -7.58 -21.14 -7.35
C TYR A 68 -8.64 -20.06 -7.62
N TYR A 69 -9.84 -20.51 -8.02
CA TYR A 69 -11.00 -19.66 -8.27
C TYR A 69 -12.18 -20.13 -7.43
N TRP A 70 -12.72 -19.25 -6.59
CA TRP A 70 -13.82 -19.59 -5.66
C TRP A 70 -15.15 -18.88 -5.95
N ARG A 71 -15.19 -17.89 -6.85
CA ARG A 71 -16.39 -17.06 -7.05
C ARG A 71 -17.63 -17.86 -7.46
N SER A 72 -17.46 -19.00 -8.16
CA SER A 72 -18.57 -19.90 -8.51
C SER A 72 -18.70 -21.11 -7.58
N ASN A 73 -17.65 -21.49 -6.85
CA ASN A 73 -17.62 -22.67 -6.01
C ASN A 73 -16.56 -22.51 -4.90
N ARG A 74 -17.02 -22.15 -3.70
CA ARG A 74 -16.14 -21.83 -2.59
C ARG A 74 -15.41 -23.08 -2.07
N GLY A 75 -14.10 -22.96 -1.87
CA GLY A 75 -13.27 -24.09 -1.45
C GLY A 75 -12.79 -24.97 -2.60
N ASN A 76 -13.14 -24.66 -3.85
CA ASN A 76 -12.64 -25.39 -5.01
C ASN A 76 -11.11 -25.23 -5.14
N THR A 77 -10.40 -26.36 -5.18
CA THR A 77 -8.94 -26.43 -5.36
C THR A 77 -8.55 -27.08 -6.70
N THR A 78 -9.48 -27.12 -7.65
CA THR A 78 -9.20 -27.55 -9.03
C THR A 78 -8.30 -26.51 -9.69
N ALA A 79 -7.17 -26.96 -10.25
CA ALA A 79 -6.25 -26.08 -10.97
C ALA A 79 -6.94 -25.44 -12.18
N ARG A 80 -6.61 -24.17 -12.43
CA ARG A 80 -7.12 -23.39 -13.56
C ARG A 80 -5.96 -22.72 -14.28
N ASN A 81 -6.06 -22.65 -15.60
CA ASN A 81 -5.15 -21.84 -16.41
C ASN A 81 -5.52 -20.37 -16.27
N TRP A 82 -4.55 -19.59 -15.80
CA TRP A 82 -4.56 -18.14 -15.74
C TRP A 82 -3.65 -17.59 -16.82
N GLN A 83 -3.88 -16.32 -17.19
CA GLN A 83 -3.05 -15.65 -18.16
C GLN A 83 -2.66 -14.25 -17.66
N ALA A 84 -1.42 -13.85 -17.94
CA ALA A 84 -0.90 -12.52 -17.71
C ALA A 84 0.25 -12.25 -18.69
N THR A 85 0.70 -11.00 -18.77
CA THR A 85 1.97 -10.68 -19.44
C THR A 85 3.15 -11.19 -18.60
N ASP A 86 4.29 -11.45 -19.25
CA ASP A 86 5.52 -11.90 -18.56
C ASP A 86 6.01 -10.89 -17.50
N ALA A 87 5.92 -9.59 -17.81
CA ALA A 87 6.28 -8.52 -16.88
C ALA A 87 5.37 -8.52 -15.63
N PHE A 88 4.06 -8.71 -15.81
CA PHE A 88 3.13 -8.78 -14.68
C PHE A 88 3.35 -10.05 -13.85
N TYR A 89 3.56 -11.20 -14.50
CA TYR A 89 3.89 -12.44 -13.80
C TYR A 89 5.20 -12.33 -12.99
N THR A 90 6.22 -11.66 -13.52
CA THR A 90 7.45 -11.35 -12.79
C THR A 90 7.17 -10.52 -11.52
N ALA A 91 6.28 -9.53 -11.60
CA ALA A 91 5.85 -8.77 -10.43
C ALA A 91 5.04 -9.62 -9.43
N LEU A 92 4.17 -10.53 -9.91
CA LEU A 92 3.46 -11.49 -9.07
C LEU A 92 4.42 -12.42 -8.32
N VAL A 93 5.49 -12.90 -8.97
CA VAL A 93 6.54 -13.70 -8.33
C VAL A 93 7.25 -12.90 -7.23
N ALA A 94 7.61 -11.65 -7.49
CA ALA A 94 8.21 -10.78 -6.47
C ALA A 94 7.24 -10.50 -5.31
N TRP A 95 5.95 -10.30 -5.61
CA TRP A 95 4.89 -10.06 -4.63
C TRP A 95 4.67 -11.27 -3.72
N ILE A 96 4.53 -12.49 -4.27
CA ILE A 96 4.28 -13.67 -3.44
C ILE A 96 5.49 -13.98 -2.54
N ARG A 97 6.71 -13.69 -3.00
CA ARG A 97 7.95 -13.81 -2.19
C ARG A 97 7.97 -12.80 -1.04
N ASP A 98 7.60 -11.54 -1.30
CA ASP A 98 7.44 -10.55 -0.24
C ASP A 98 6.38 -11.00 0.78
N LEU A 99 5.24 -11.51 0.31
CA LEU A 99 4.16 -11.98 1.17
C LEU A 99 4.66 -13.10 2.09
N ARG A 100 5.28 -14.15 1.54
CA ARG A 100 5.86 -15.26 2.31
C ARG A 100 6.86 -14.76 3.35
N SER A 101 7.75 -13.84 2.98
CA SER A 101 8.77 -13.31 3.88
C SER A 101 8.15 -12.55 5.06
N LEU A 102 7.25 -11.60 4.75
CA LEU A 102 6.64 -10.72 5.73
C LEU A 102 5.58 -11.40 6.61
N SER A 103 4.96 -12.48 6.12
CA SER A 103 3.94 -13.25 6.84
C SER A 103 4.46 -14.59 7.38
N SER A 104 5.78 -14.80 7.44
CA SER A 104 6.38 -16.11 7.72
C SER A 104 5.94 -16.74 9.06
N ALA A 105 5.55 -15.93 10.04
CA ALA A 105 4.98 -16.40 11.31
C ALA A 105 3.68 -17.20 11.15
N TYR A 106 3.01 -17.13 10.00
CA TYR A 106 1.81 -17.92 9.69
C TYR A 106 2.13 -19.24 8.99
N GLY A 107 3.41 -19.54 8.76
CA GLY A 107 3.86 -20.67 7.93
C GLY A 107 3.98 -20.29 6.46
N SER A 108 4.14 -21.30 5.61
CA SER A 108 4.15 -21.15 4.15
C SER A 108 2.77 -20.78 3.62
N ILE A 109 2.71 -20.12 2.46
CA ILE A 109 1.44 -19.88 1.74
C ILE A 109 1.04 -21.18 1.05
N SER A 110 -0.07 -21.78 1.47
CA SER A 110 -0.60 -23.02 0.90
C SER A 110 -1.23 -22.78 -0.47
N TYR A 111 -2.00 -21.70 -0.61
CA TYR A 111 -2.59 -21.25 -1.87
C TYR A 111 -3.12 -19.82 -1.74
N ILE A 112 -3.38 -19.20 -2.89
CA ILE A 112 -4.21 -18.00 -2.99
C ILE A 112 -5.45 -18.29 -3.84
N VAL A 113 -6.42 -17.40 -3.76
CA VAL A 113 -7.60 -17.41 -4.63
C VAL A 113 -7.68 -16.05 -5.30
N SER A 114 -8.02 -16.05 -6.59
CA SER A 114 -8.17 -14.84 -7.38
C SER A 114 -9.51 -14.85 -8.13
N ALA A 115 -10.12 -13.67 -8.26
CA ALA A 115 -11.30 -13.49 -9.12
C ALA A 115 -10.91 -13.37 -10.60
N GLY A 116 -9.68 -12.95 -10.90
CA GLY A 116 -9.20 -12.81 -12.26
C GLY A 116 -7.77 -12.26 -12.38
N PHE A 117 -7.14 -12.63 -13.50
CA PHE A 117 -5.93 -11.97 -14.03
C PHE A 117 -6.30 -11.39 -15.40
N TYR A 118 -5.90 -12.00 -16.52
CA TYR A 118 -6.43 -11.62 -17.83
C TYR A 118 -7.92 -11.95 -17.98
N VAL A 119 -8.66 -10.99 -18.54
CA VAL A 119 -10.03 -11.12 -19.04
C VAL A 119 -10.10 -10.30 -20.32
N ASP A 120 -10.69 -10.85 -21.39
CA ASP A 120 -10.86 -10.15 -22.67
C ASP A 120 -11.89 -9.01 -22.57
N LYS A 121 -11.47 -7.92 -21.91
CA LYS A 121 -12.21 -6.68 -21.70
C LYS A 121 -11.28 -5.48 -21.86
N ALA A 122 -11.79 -4.26 -21.84
CA ALA A 122 -10.92 -3.09 -21.81
C ALA A 122 -10.16 -2.98 -20.46
N GLY A 123 -9.04 -2.29 -20.46
CA GLY A 123 -8.28 -1.93 -19.26
C GLY A 123 -7.24 -2.94 -18.81
N GLN A 124 -6.77 -2.83 -17.56
CA GLN A 124 -5.58 -3.55 -17.06
C GLN A 124 -5.77 -5.08 -17.04
N HIS A 125 -6.98 -5.59 -16.78
CA HIS A 125 -7.28 -7.01 -16.97
C HIS A 125 -7.16 -7.43 -18.45
N GLY A 126 -7.68 -6.62 -19.37
CA GLY A 126 -7.51 -6.81 -20.82
C GLY A 126 -6.07 -6.75 -21.31
N ALA A 127 -5.26 -5.93 -20.66
CA ALA A 127 -3.84 -5.82 -20.93
C ALA A 127 -3.01 -6.95 -20.27
N GLY A 128 -3.62 -7.81 -19.46
CA GLY A 128 -2.91 -8.88 -18.75
C GLY A 128 -1.98 -8.37 -17.65
N THR A 129 -2.30 -7.22 -17.06
CA THR A 129 -1.48 -6.47 -16.09
C THR A 129 -2.24 -6.17 -14.80
N ALA A 130 -3.24 -7.00 -14.45
CA ALA A 130 -4.03 -6.88 -13.23
C ALA A 130 -4.25 -8.24 -12.54
N MET A 131 -4.55 -8.18 -11.25
CA MET A 131 -4.98 -9.30 -10.40
C MET A 131 -6.06 -8.82 -9.43
N ASP A 132 -7.10 -9.63 -9.26
CA ASP A 132 -8.06 -9.49 -8.15
C ASP A 132 -7.82 -10.59 -7.12
N LEU A 133 -7.33 -10.26 -5.92
CA LEU A 133 -7.06 -11.21 -4.85
C LEU A 133 -8.30 -11.40 -3.95
N ASP A 134 -8.76 -12.65 -3.83
CA ASP A 134 -9.95 -13.02 -3.04
C ASP A 134 -9.61 -13.66 -1.69
N HIS A 135 -8.47 -14.37 -1.61
CA HIS A 135 -8.08 -15.15 -0.43
C HIS A 135 -6.58 -15.46 -0.40
N VAL A 136 -6.03 -15.55 0.81
CA VAL A 136 -4.72 -16.17 1.08
C VAL A 136 -4.88 -17.19 2.21
N ARG A 137 -4.39 -18.41 1.99
CA ARG A 137 -4.32 -19.47 3.00
C ARG A 137 -2.87 -19.75 3.35
N TRP A 138 -2.57 -19.73 4.65
CA TRP A 138 -1.27 -20.17 5.17
C TRP A 138 -1.35 -21.56 5.81
N SER A 139 -0.22 -22.26 5.83
CA SER A 139 -0.12 -23.64 6.36
C SER A 139 -0.26 -23.72 7.87
N GLY A 140 0.03 -22.65 8.61
CA GLY A 140 -0.25 -22.52 10.04
C GLY A 140 -1.73 -22.28 10.37
N GLY A 141 -2.64 -22.43 9.40
CA GLY A 141 -4.09 -22.34 9.59
C GLY A 141 -4.68 -20.93 9.49
N ASN A 142 -3.83 -19.90 9.44
CA ASN A 142 -4.28 -18.52 9.24
C ASN A 142 -4.84 -18.31 7.82
N THR A 143 -5.81 -17.41 7.70
CA THR A 143 -6.39 -16.96 6.43
C THR A 143 -6.64 -15.46 6.44
N ILE A 144 -6.77 -14.92 5.24
CA ILE A 144 -7.41 -13.62 5.01
C ILE A 144 -8.25 -13.74 3.74
N SER A 145 -9.46 -13.21 3.77
CA SER A 145 -10.36 -13.24 2.61
C SER A 145 -10.98 -11.88 2.38
N PRO A 146 -10.47 -11.10 1.43
CA PRO A 146 -11.23 -10.01 0.82
C PRO A 146 -12.66 -10.43 0.45
N LEU A 147 -12.85 -11.66 -0.04
CA LEU A 147 -14.18 -12.19 -0.38
C LEU A 147 -15.18 -12.23 0.79
N ASP A 148 -14.69 -12.33 2.03
CA ASP A 148 -15.50 -12.25 3.26
C ASP A 148 -15.55 -10.83 3.84
N GLN A 149 -15.16 -9.82 3.07
CA GLN A 149 -15.04 -8.43 3.47
C GLN A 149 -14.17 -8.27 4.74
N ALA A 150 -13.01 -8.94 4.77
CA ALA A 150 -12.13 -8.91 5.94
C ALA A 150 -11.67 -7.49 6.34
N HIS A 151 -11.73 -6.51 5.43
CA HIS A 151 -11.54 -5.09 5.71
C HIS A 151 -12.57 -4.54 6.72
N ALA A 152 -13.82 -5.02 6.67
CA ALA A 152 -14.93 -4.62 7.53
C ALA A 152 -15.14 -5.52 8.76
N SER A 153 -14.28 -6.51 8.98
CA SER A 153 -14.39 -7.42 10.12
C SER A 153 -14.45 -6.67 11.47
N SER A 154 -15.27 -7.11 12.41
CA SER A 154 -15.28 -6.55 13.79
C SER A 154 -13.98 -6.83 14.55
N THR A 155 -13.20 -7.84 14.13
CA THR A 155 -11.93 -8.22 14.76
C THR A 155 -10.78 -7.37 14.24
N ALA A 156 -10.16 -6.60 15.15
CA ALA A 156 -9.01 -5.74 14.79
C ALA A 156 -7.84 -6.52 14.18
N ALA A 157 -7.57 -7.74 14.65
CA ALA A 157 -6.52 -8.60 14.09
C ALA A 157 -6.77 -8.95 12.61
N THR A 158 -8.03 -9.20 12.23
CA THR A 158 -8.41 -9.49 10.85
C THR A 158 -8.23 -8.26 9.96
N ARG A 159 -8.69 -7.08 10.40
CA ARG A 159 -8.53 -5.83 9.65
C ARG A 159 -7.05 -5.45 9.46
N LYS A 160 -6.22 -5.63 10.49
CA LYS A 160 -4.77 -5.39 10.39
C LYS A 160 -4.08 -6.39 9.46
N ARG A 161 -4.50 -7.66 9.47
CA ARG A 161 -4.01 -8.67 8.51
C ARG A 161 -4.42 -8.33 7.08
N TYR A 162 -5.64 -7.85 6.87
CA TYR A 162 -6.11 -7.35 5.58
C TYR A 162 -5.20 -6.23 5.05
N LEU A 163 -4.99 -5.18 5.87
CA LEU A 163 -4.12 -4.06 5.52
C LEU A 163 -2.65 -4.48 5.34
N ALA A 164 -2.18 -5.50 6.06
CA ALA A 164 -0.85 -6.07 5.81
C ALA A 164 -0.77 -6.73 4.44
N THR A 165 -1.77 -7.54 4.06
CA THR A 165 -1.84 -8.17 2.74
C THR A 165 -1.89 -7.13 1.62
N GLU A 166 -2.71 -6.10 1.78
CA GLU A 166 -2.78 -4.98 0.84
C GLU A 166 -1.46 -4.20 0.77
N ALA A 167 -0.83 -3.93 1.92
CA ALA A 167 0.48 -3.27 1.96
C ALA A 167 1.53 -4.05 1.17
N VAL A 168 1.48 -5.39 1.18
CA VAL A 168 2.35 -6.22 0.34
C VAL A 168 2.02 -6.06 -1.14
N CYS A 169 0.74 -5.98 -1.53
CA CYS A 169 0.34 -5.69 -2.91
C CYS A 169 0.90 -4.35 -3.39
N ARG A 170 0.73 -3.28 -2.59
CA ARG A 170 1.22 -1.94 -2.89
C ARG A 170 2.74 -1.82 -2.99
N ARG A 171 3.51 -2.86 -2.63
CA ARG A 171 4.97 -2.87 -2.85
C ARG A 171 5.34 -3.10 -4.33
N ARG A 172 4.48 -3.79 -5.07
CA ARG A 172 4.78 -4.27 -6.44
C ARG A 172 3.85 -3.71 -7.49
N PHE A 173 2.65 -3.31 -7.09
CA PHE A 173 1.59 -2.79 -7.94
C PHE A 173 1.32 -1.34 -7.57
N ARG A 174 1.02 -0.51 -8.57
CA ARG A 174 0.80 0.92 -8.35
C ARG A 174 -0.58 1.16 -7.78
N TYR A 175 -1.61 0.79 -8.53
CA TYR A 175 -2.97 0.91 -8.05
C TYR A 175 -3.34 -0.38 -7.36
N VAL A 176 -3.84 -0.21 -6.13
CA VAL A 176 -4.36 -1.29 -5.32
C VAL A 176 -5.70 -0.83 -4.78
N LEU A 177 -6.79 -1.44 -5.21
CA LEU A 177 -8.13 -1.00 -4.82
C LEU A 177 -8.65 -2.03 -3.83
N ASP A 178 -8.94 -1.55 -2.61
CA ASP A 178 -9.34 -2.39 -1.48
C ASP A 178 -10.83 -2.23 -1.17
N GLY A 179 -11.32 -2.93 -0.14
CA GLY A 179 -12.72 -2.85 0.23
C GLY A 179 -13.19 -1.50 0.80
N TRP A 180 -12.28 -0.57 1.09
CA TRP A 180 -12.65 0.82 1.40
C TRP A 180 -12.75 1.68 0.14
N TYR A 181 -12.21 1.25 -1.00
CA TYR A 181 -12.21 2.01 -2.25
C TYR A 181 -13.64 2.28 -2.73
N ASN A 182 -14.42 1.25 -3.05
CA ASN A 182 -15.84 1.37 -3.39
C ASN A 182 -16.55 0.01 -3.25
N ALA A 183 -17.85 -0.01 -3.58
CA ALA A 183 -18.66 -1.22 -3.45
C ALA A 183 -18.18 -2.37 -4.36
N ASP A 184 -17.65 -2.06 -5.54
CA ASP A 184 -17.17 -3.06 -6.50
C ASP A 184 -15.93 -3.80 -5.98
N HIS A 185 -15.12 -3.13 -5.15
CA HIS A 185 -13.90 -3.69 -4.57
C HIS A 185 -14.07 -4.17 -3.13
N ALA A 186 -15.30 -4.14 -2.60
CA ALA A 186 -15.58 -4.58 -1.22
C ALA A 186 -15.13 -6.02 -0.93
N ASP A 187 -15.09 -6.86 -1.97
CA ASP A 187 -14.88 -8.30 -1.86
C ASP A 187 -13.55 -8.82 -2.48
N HIS A 188 -12.67 -7.94 -2.95
CA HIS A 188 -11.34 -8.31 -3.45
C HIS A 188 -10.33 -7.19 -3.25
N ILE A 189 -9.05 -7.51 -3.39
CA ILE A 189 -7.99 -6.51 -3.55
C ILE A 189 -7.59 -6.54 -5.02
N HIS A 190 -7.97 -5.51 -5.77
CA HIS A 190 -7.47 -5.29 -7.12
C HIS A 190 -6.02 -4.79 -7.07
N SER A 191 -5.17 -5.17 -8.01
CA SER A 191 -3.77 -4.75 -8.10
C SER A 191 -3.28 -4.74 -9.53
N ASP A 192 -2.74 -3.61 -10.00
CA ASP A 192 -2.31 -3.45 -11.39
C ASP A 192 -1.06 -2.57 -11.61
N PHE A 193 -0.65 -2.43 -12.87
CA PHE A 193 0.45 -1.57 -13.32
C PHE A 193 0.04 -0.16 -13.76
N GLY A 194 -1.25 0.17 -13.78
CA GLY A 194 -1.73 1.51 -14.13
C GLY A 194 -1.04 2.56 -13.27
N GLY A 195 -0.58 3.67 -13.86
CA GLY A 195 0.00 4.80 -13.12
C GLY A 195 1.35 4.56 -12.43
N MET A 196 2.07 3.46 -12.73
CA MET A 196 3.43 3.22 -12.23
C MET A 196 4.32 4.47 -12.37
N PRO A 197 5.28 4.71 -11.44
CA PRO A 197 5.88 3.79 -10.47
C PRO A 197 5.15 3.71 -9.11
N VAL A 198 5.45 2.67 -8.33
CA VAL A 198 4.94 2.44 -6.97
C VAL A 198 5.36 3.58 -6.01
N ARG A 199 4.45 4.49 -5.66
CA ARG A 199 4.62 5.55 -4.65
C ARG A 199 3.26 5.98 -4.10
N VAL A 200 3.24 6.60 -2.92
CA VAL A 200 2.00 7.13 -2.34
C VAL A 200 1.73 8.53 -2.88
N LEU A 201 0.60 8.72 -3.54
CA LEU A 201 0.17 10.01 -4.08
C LEU A 201 -0.96 10.62 -3.25
N LYS A 202 -0.93 11.94 -3.09
CA LYS A 202 -1.94 12.68 -2.31
C LYS A 202 -3.24 12.89 -3.09
N ASP A 203 -3.17 12.84 -4.41
CA ASP A 203 -4.30 12.95 -5.35
C ASP A 203 -4.85 11.59 -5.78
N SER A 204 -4.34 10.48 -5.24
CA SER A 204 -4.91 9.15 -5.46
C SER A 204 -5.86 8.79 -4.33
N GLU A 205 -7.13 8.55 -4.67
CA GLU A 205 -8.15 8.10 -3.71
C GLU A 205 -7.78 6.75 -3.10
N SER A 206 -7.32 5.80 -3.92
CA SER A 206 -6.80 4.50 -3.48
C SER A 206 -5.71 4.64 -2.42
N ASP A 207 -4.65 5.42 -2.68
CA ASP A 207 -3.55 5.61 -1.74
C ASP A 207 -4.01 6.30 -0.45
N THR A 208 -4.90 7.28 -0.59
CA THR A 208 -5.44 8.04 0.52
C THR A 208 -6.27 7.16 1.45
N LYS A 209 -7.18 6.35 0.90
CA LYS A 209 -8.02 5.44 1.68
C LYS A 209 -7.21 4.39 2.42
N PHE A 210 -6.18 3.83 1.78
CA PHE A 210 -5.24 2.92 2.47
C PHE A 210 -4.54 3.60 3.64
N VAL A 211 -4.05 4.84 3.47
CA VAL A 211 -3.41 5.60 4.56
C VAL A 211 -4.38 5.89 5.68
N GLN A 212 -5.60 6.33 5.36
CA GLN A 212 -6.65 6.60 6.35
C GLN A 212 -7.02 5.33 7.13
N ALA A 213 -7.27 4.22 6.42
CA ALA A 213 -7.59 2.92 7.01
C ALA A 213 -6.44 2.39 7.87
N THR A 214 -5.19 2.52 7.41
CA THR A 214 -4.00 2.14 8.17
C THR A 214 -3.87 2.98 9.45
N CYS A 215 -3.97 4.30 9.36
CA CYS A 215 -3.88 5.16 10.54
C CYS A 215 -5.00 4.87 11.55
N ASN A 216 -6.22 4.58 11.10
CA ASN A 216 -7.32 4.20 11.98
C ASN A 216 -7.09 2.85 12.66
N ASN A 217 -6.70 1.82 11.92
CA ASN A 217 -6.60 0.46 12.44
C ASN A 217 -5.36 0.22 13.31
N PHE A 218 -4.27 0.94 13.06
CA PHE A 218 -3.02 0.77 13.81
C PHE A 218 -2.80 1.81 14.90
N ARG A 219 -3.41 3.00 14.77
CA ARG A 219 -3.12 4.17 15.63
C ARG A 219 -4.35 4.89 16.14
N ALA A 220 -5.56 4.38 15.87
CA ALA A 220 -6.83 4.97 16.30
C ALA A 220 -6.97 6.46 15.92
N ALA A 221 -6.50 6.85 14.73
CA ALA A 221 -6.44 8.25 14.29
C ALA A 221 -7.81 8.95 14.14
N GLY A 222 -8.91 8.20 14.08
CA GLY A 222 -10.27 8.77 14.01
C GLY A 222 -10.58 9.49 12.70
N LEU A 223 -9.91 9.14 11.61
CA LEU A 223 -10.11 9.74 10.30
C LEU A 223 -11.38 9.20 9.64
N ALA A 224 -12.08 10.05 8.88
CA ALA A 224 -12.97 9.55 7.84
C ALA A 224 -12.12 8.81 6.78
N ILE A 225 -12.64 7.70 6.24
CA ILE A 225 -12.02 6.98 5.12
C ILE A 225 -12.75 7.42 3.85
N ASP A 226 -12.50 8.65 3.42
CA ASP A 226 -13.21 9.34 2.34
C ASP A 226 -12.37 9.52 1.07
N GLY A 227 -11.08 9.17 1.11
CA GLY A 227 -10.17 9.33 -0.02
C GLY A 227 -9.67 10.75 -0.25
N ILE A 228 -9.91 11.67 0.69
CA ILE A 228 -9.45 13.07 0.60
C ILE A 228 -8.18 13.26 1.42
N TRP A 229 -7.08 13.62 0.75
CA TRP A 229 -5.80 13.91 1.41
C TRP A 229 -5.79 15.33 1.99
N GLY A 230 -6.57 15.55 3.05
CA GLY A 230 -6.60 16.81 3.78
C GLY A 230 -5.52 16.93 4.88
N PRO A 231 -5.49 18.05 5.61
CA PRO A 231 -4.55 18.28 6.72
C PRO A 231 -4.58 17.18 7.80
N ASN A 232 -5.76 16.62 8.11
CA ASN A 232 -5.90 15.54 9.09
C ASN A 232 -5.21 14.24 8.61
N THR A 233 -5.42 13.86 7.35
CA THR A 233 -4.74 12.73 6.71
C THR A 233 -3.22 12.96 6.67
N GLN A 234 -2.78 14.17 6.30
CA GLN A 234 -1.36 14.52 6.29
C GLN A 234 -0.71 14.42 7.69
N ASN A 235 -1.37 14.90 8.73
CA ASN A 235 -0.88 14.82 10.11
C ASN A 235 -0.78 13.37 10.59
N ALA A 236 -1.81 12.57 10.33
CA ALA A 236 -1.81 11.15 10.68
C ALA A 236 -0.72 10.37 9.92
N PHE A 237 -0.55 10.65 8.63
CA PHE A 237 0.52 10.08 7.80
C PHE A 237 1.92 10.42 8.33
N ASN A 238 2.15 11.68 8.70
CA ASN A 238 3.42 12.11 9.30
C ASN A 238 3.69 11.38 10.62
N GLY A 239 2.67 11.24 11.46
CA GLY A 239 2.77 10.47 12.70
C GLY A 239 3.03 8.99 12.45
N LEU A 240 2.39 8.39 11.42
CA LEU A 240 2.61 6.98 11.05
C LEU A 240 4.04 6.77 10.57
N LYS A 241 4.53 7.64 9.69
CA LYS A 241 5.91 7.65 9.20
C LYS A 241 6.93 7.77 10.35
N SER A 242 6.68 8.66 11.30
CA SER A 242 7.52 8.85 12.49
C SER A 242 7.53 7.62 13.39
N ALA A 243 6.36 7.05 13.72
CA ALA A 243 6.24 5.85 14.54
C ALA A 243 6.90 4.62 13.91
N LEU A 244 6.92 4.54 12.57
CA LEU A 244 7.63 3.51 11.82
C LEU A 244 9.12 3.79 11.62
N ALA A 245 9.63 4.92 12.09
CA ALA A 245 11.01 5.38 11.85
C ALA A 245 11.39 5.34 10.36
N VAL A 246 10.52 5.87 9.50
CA VAL A 246 10.76 5.96 8.05
C VAL A 246 11.47 7.28 7.74
N THR A 247 12.68 7.17 7.19
CA THR A 247 13.49 8.30 6.70
C THR A 247 13.29 8.51 5.20
N GLY A 248 13.47 9.74 4.71
CA GLY A 248 13.16 10.10 3.31
C GLY A 248 11.69 10.44 3.08
N ASP A 249 11.29 10.68 1.84
CA ASP A 249 9.92 11.06 1.47
C ASP A 249 9.21 9.96 0.64
N PRO A 250 8.18 9.29 1.18
CA PRO A 250 7.41 8.29 0.45
C PRO A 250 6.66 8.83 -0.80
N HIS A 251 6.38 10.14 -0.87
CA HIS A 251 5.67 10.74 -2.00
C HIS A 251 6.52 10.86 -3.27
N THR A 252 7.85 10.88 -3.10
CA THR A 252 8.80 11.10 -4.18
C THR A 252 9.74 9.92 -4.41
N SER A 253 9.74 8.91 -3.52
CA SER A 253 10.62 7.74 -3.62
C SER A 253 9.88 6.41 -3.41
N SER A 254 9.91 5.57 -4.45
CA SER A 254 9.37 4.21 -4.41
C SER A 254 10.03 3.34 -3.36
N SER A 255 11.35 3.44 -3.19
CA SER A 255 12.07 2.63 -2.20
C SER A 255 11.68 3.02 -0.76
N VAL A 256 11.47 4.31 -0.51
CA VAL A 256 11.00 4.80 0.79
C VAL A 256 9.56 4.33 1.05
N TRP A 257 8.68 4.42 0.05
CA TRP A 257 7.30 3.93 0.18
C TRP A 257 7.24 2.42 0.40
N GLN A 258 7.94 1.63 -0.40
CA GLN A 258 8.03 0.18 -0.24
C GLN A 258 8.61 -0.21 1.13
N GLY A 259 9.60 0.52 1.63
CA GLY A 259 10.16 0.33 2.98
C GLY A 259 9.14 0.62 4.09
N MET A 260 8.32 1.66 3.94
CA MET A 260 7.21 1.95 4.84
C MET A 260 6.15 0.84 4.81
N LEU A 261 5.78 0.35 3.62
CA LEU A 261 4.84 -0.76 3.43
C LEU A 261 5.33 -2.07 4.05
N SER A 262 6.64 -2.39 3.96
CA SER A 262 7.22 -3.54 4.71
C SER A 262 6.87 -3.44 6.19
N LYS A 263 7.09 -2.28 6.79
CA LYS A 263 6.93 -2.08 8.23
C LYS A 263 5.46 -2.17 8.64
N ILE A 264 4.54 -1.61 7.83
CA ILE A 264 3.09 -1.77 8.02
C ILE A 264 2.71 -3.25 7.96
N ALA A 265 3.16 -3.97 6.93
CA ALA A 265 2.89 -5.40 6.76
C ALA A 265 3.39 -6.23 7.94
N THR A 266 4.64 -6.02 8.39
CA THR A 266 5.20 -6.69 9.57
C THR A 266 4.33 -6.46 10.80
N LYS A 267 3.88 -5.23 11.04
CA LYS A 267 3.01 -4.89 12.18
C LYS A 267 1.65 -5.54 12.08
N GLY A 268 1.05 -5.55 10.88
CA GLY A 268 -0.28 -6.13 10.69
C GLY A 268 -0.30 -7.65 10.78
N PHE A 269 0.67 -8.35 10.19
CA PHE A 269 0.80 -9.81 10.37
C PHE A 269 1.09 -10.19 11.83
N ALA A 270 1.80 -9.35 12.58
CA ALA A 270 2.03 -9.53 14.01
C ALA A 270 0.85 -9.09 14.91
N ASN A 271 -0.23 -8.54 14.34
CA ASN A 271 -1.34 -7.92 15.08
C ASN A 271 -0.88 -6.86 16.12
N GLN A 272 0.09 -6.03 15.75
CA GLN A 272 0.63 -4.97 16.62
C GLN A 272 0.05 -3.61 16.25
N ASN A 273 -0.07 -2.71 17.22
CA ASN A 273 -0.26 -1.29 16.95
C ASN A 273 1.05 -0.64 16.49
N ILE A 274 0.95 0.57 15.94
CA ILE A 274 2.10 1.39 15.49
C ILE A 274 2.25 2.63 16.36
#